data_AF-A0A1D1Y765-F1
#
_entry.id   AF-A0A1D1Y765-F1
#
_cell.length_a   1.000
_cell.length_b   1.000
_cell.length_c   1.000
_cell.angle_alpha   90.00
_cell.angle_beta   90.00
_cell.angle_gamma   90.00
#
_symmetry.space_group_name_H-M   'P 1'
#
loop_
_entity.id
_entity.type
_entity.pdbx_description
1 polymer ?
#
loop_
_entity_poly.entity_id
_entity_poly.type
_entity_poly.pdbx_seq_one_letter_code
_entity_poly.pdbx_strand_id
1 'polypeptide(L)'
;MATTANALSATAWSCEHCTFHNQGIDIACVMCYRNRTEAKDLPVQWEWRANPDQWIPYDLASASELEDAFQQNKPVCKPTKGYFSAISYAYEVHFNYATRRFVQYNLSTGGTRRVRRMGNDDNSILQPVAFNELSQDDSCAICLDTFADPSTTTVDQHPAKLPPCHGHYFHRCCVAAVIKLRDECPMCKKKVEY
;
A
#
# COMPACT_ATOMS: atom_id res chain seq x y z
N MET A 1 16.15 12.88 -12.67
CA MET A 1 16.62 12.98 -11.28
C MET A 1 15.80 12.01 -10.45
N ALA A 2 16.41 10.96 -9.92
CA ALA A 2 15.70 9.97 -9.11
C ALA A 2 15.29 10.62 -7.79
N THR A 3 13.99 10.76 -7.56
CA THR A 3 13.45 11.13 -6.24
C THR A 3 13.86 9.99 -5.31
N THR A 4 14.81 10.24 -4.41
CA THR A 4 15.09 9.35 -3.29
C THR A 4 13.79 9.19 -2.52
N ALA A 5 13.12 8.04 -2.69
CA ALA A 5 12.09 7.61 -1.77
C ALA A 5 12.74 7.68 -0.38
N ASN A 6 12.28 8.61 0.46
CA ASN A 6 12.78 8.69 1.82
C ASN A 6 12.36 7.38 2.49
N ALA A 7 13.33 6.49 2.67
CA ALA A 7 13.11 5.27 3.43
C ALA A 7 12.57 5.68 4.81
N LEU A 8 11.55 4.96 5.26
CA LEU A 8 11.00 5.18 6.58
C LEU A 8 12.11 5.16 7.64
N SER A 9 12.19 6.20 8.47
CA SER A 9 13.21 6.26 9.52
C SER A 9 13.06 5.08 10.48
N ALA A 10 14.18 4.42 10.78
CA ALA A 10 14.27 3.36 11.78
C ALA A 10 14.24 3.90 13.22
N THR A 11 14.16 5.22 13.41
CA THR A 11 14.01 5.85 14.73
C THR A 11 12.57 5.80 15.22
N ALA A 12 12.39 5.77 16.54
CA ALA A 12 11.07 5.93 17.15
C ALA A 12 10.39 7.23 16.70
N TRP A 13 9.05 7.23 16.67
CA TRP A 13 8.25 8.35 16.15
C TRP A 13 6.99 8.55 17.00
N SER A 14 6.56 9.80 17.13
CA SER A 14 5.34 10.16 17.85
C SER A 14 4.17 10.25 16.88
N CYS A 15 3.05 9.59 17.21
CA CYS A 15 1.86 9.63 16.38
C CYS A 15 1.27 11.04 16.31
N GLU A 16 1.15 11.60 15.10
CA GLU A 16 0.58 12.93 14.88
C GLU A 16 -0.90 13.04 15.30
N HIS A 17 -1.59 11.92 15.51
CA HIS A 17 -2.99 11.90 15.91
C HIS A 17 -3.20 11.72 17.43
N CYS A 18 -2.50 10.77 18.05
CA CYS A 18 -2.74 10.40 19.45
C CYS A 18 -1.53 10.59 20.35
N THR A 19 -0.45 11.19 19.82
CA THR A 19 0.82 11.50 20.48
C THR A 19 1.60 10.33 21.08
N PHE A 20 1.09 9.10 20.97
CA PHE A 20 1.79 7.89 21.41
C PHE A 20 3.13 7.71 20.69
N HIS A 21 4.14 7.24 21.43
CA HIS A 21 5.49 7.03 20.94
C HIS A 21 5.69 5.58 20.46
N ASN A 22 5.82 5.40 19.14
CA ASN A 22 5.92 4.10 18.47
C ASN A 22 7.37 3.76 18.13
N GLN A 23 7.63 2.50 17.80
CA GLN A 23 8.95 2.07 17.34
C GLN A 23 9.15 2.44 15.87
N GLY A 24 10.41 2.61 15.44
CA GLY A 24 10.72 3.01 14.07
C GLY A 24 10.40 1.97 13.00
N ILE A 25 10.26 0.70 13.38
CA ILE A 25 9.85 -0.38 12.47
C ILE A 25 8.35 -0.36 12.17
N ASP A 26 7.55 0.29 13.02
CA ASP A 26 6.09 0.31 12.91
C ASP A 26 5.66 1.27 11.79
N ILE A 27 4.75 0.80 10.93
CA ILE A 27 4.12 1.64 9.90
C ILE A 27 2.85 2.31 10.43
N ALA A 28 2.13 1.65 11.36
CA ALA A 28 0.96 2.19 12.03
C ALA A 28 1.21 2.43 13.50
N CYS A 29 0.52 3.41 14.07
CA CYS A 29 0.54 3.61 15.51
C CYS A 29 -0.11 2.42 16.23
N VAL A 30 0.57 1.83 17.21
CA VAL A 30 0.04 0.66 17.94
C VAL A 30 -1.17 0.99 18.82
N MET A 31 -1.41 2.28 19.12
CA MET A 31 -2.54 2.72 19.95
C MET A 31 -3.78 3.07 19.13
N CYS A 32 -3.63 3.82 18.04
CA CYS A 32 -4.76 4.31 17.24
C CYS A 32 -4.85 3.72 15.83
N TYR A 33 -3.88 2.88 15.45
CA TYR A 33 -3.79 2.18 14.17
C TYR A 33 -3.78 3.06 12.92
N ARG A 34 -3.51 4.37 13.08
CA ARG A 34 -3.27 5.26 11.94
C ARG A 34 -1.84 5.09 11.44
N ASN A 35 -1.70 5.00 10.13
CA ASN A 35 -0.40 4.94 9.48
C ASN A 35 0.37 6.23 9.72
N ARG A 36 1.70 6.12 9.93
CA ARG A 36 2.57 7.29 9.99
C ARG A 36 2.62 7.98 8.63
N THR A 37 2.78 9.29 8.63
CA THR A 37 2.66 10.11 7.43
C THR A 37 3.67 9.73 6.34
N GLU A 38 4.87 9.29 6.72
CA GLU A 38 5.93 8.88 5.80
C GLU A 38 5.62 7.56 5.08
N ALA A 39 4.61 6.79 5.52
CA ALA A 39 4.18 5.56 4.84
C ALA A 39 3.68 5.83 3.41
N LYS A 40 3.24 7.07 3.14
CA LYS A 40 2.84 7.53 1.80
C LYS A 40 3.97 7.41 0.76
N ASP A 41 5.22 7.49 1.22
CA ASP A 41 6.43 7.53 0.38
C ASP A 41 7.01 6.13 0.13
N LEU A 42 6.46 5.09 0.78
CA LEU A 42 6.86 3.71 0.52
C LEU A 42 6.51 3.32 -0.91
N PRO A 43 7.33 2.52 -1.62
CA PRO A 43 6.96 1.99 -2.93
C PRO A 43 5.79 0.99 -2.83
N VAL A 44 5.73 0.24 -1.73
CA VAL A 44 4.72 -0.77 -1.46
C VAL A 44 4.38 -0.84 0.03
N GLN A 45 3.13 -1.14 0.34
CA GLN A 45 2.66 -1.43 1.69
C GLN A 45 1.87 -2.74 1.68
N TRP A 46 2.15 -3.60 2.66
CA TRP A 46 1.44 -4.86 2.88
C TRP A 46 0.61 -4.74 4.14
N GLU A 47 -0.62 -5.25 4.11
CA GLU A 47 -1.54 -5.17 5.25
C GLU A 47 -2.31 -6.47 5.44
N TRP A 48 -2.72 -6.72 6.68
CA TRP A 48 -3.58 -7.82 7.06
C TRP A 48 -4.88 -7.32 7.68
N ARG A 49 -5.96 -8.08 7.47
CA ARG A 49 -7.29 -7.72 7.95
C ARG A 49 -7.49 -8.20 9.39
N ALA A 50 -7.47 -7.28 10.34
CA ALA A 50 -7.63 -7.58 11.76
C ALA A 50 -9.07 -7.90 12.14
N ASN A 51 -10.01 -7.17 11.53
CA ASN A 51 -11.45 -7.34 11.63
C ASN A 51 -12.08 -6.81 10.32
N PRO A 52 -13.40 -6.94 10.10
CA PRO A 52 -14.04 -6.50 8.86
C PRO A 52 -13.74 -5.05 8.45
N ASP A 53 -13.54 -4.15 9.42
CA ASP A 53 -13.41 -2.71 9.15
C ASP A 53 -11.98 -2.19 9.22
N GLN A 54 -11.00 -3.05 9.56
CA GLN A 54 -9.64 -2.62 9.86
C GLN A 54 -8.59 -3.46 9.16
N TRP A 55 -7.78 -2.75 8.38
CA TRP A 55 -6.50 -3.23 7.85
C TRP A 55 -5.36 -2.66 8.68
N ILE A 56 -4.39 -3.51 9.01
CA ILE A 56 -3.21 -3.13 9.78
C ILE A 56 -1.99 -3.42 8.91
N PRO A 57 -1.09 -2.44 8.69
CA PRO A 57 0.14 -2.70 7.97
C PRO A 57 1.04 -3.65 8.75
N TYR A 58 1.73 -4.51 8.01
CA TYR A 58 2.88 -5.20 8.55
C TYR A 58 3.98 -4.19 8.90
N ASP A 59 4.82 -4.51 9.89
CA ASP A 59 6.04 -3.74 10.11
C ASP A 59 6.96 -3.78 8.89
N LEU A 60 7.90 -2.85 8.80
CA LEU A 60 8.81 -2.71 7.66
C LEU A 60 9.55 -4.00 7.28
N ALA A 61 10.06 -4.73 8.27
CA ALA A 61 10.89 -5.89 8.02
C ALA A 61 10.06 -7.08 7.53
N SER A 62 8.88 -7.27 8.12
CA SER A 62 7.89 -8.25 7.65
C SER A 62 7.38 -7.92 6.24
N ALA A 63 7.04 -6.65 5.98
CA ALA A 63 6.55 -6.21 4.68
C ALA A 63 7.59 -6.42 3.57
N SER A 64 8.88 -6.18 3.88
CA SER A 64 9.99 -6.44 2.96
C SER A 64 10.08 -7.93 2.59
N GLU A 65 9.95 -8.85 3.53
CA GLU A 65 9.99 -10.29 3.21
C GLU A 65 8.79 -10.75 2.38
N LEU A 66 7.61 -10.20 2.66
CA LEU A 66 6.41 -10.48 1.86
C LEU A 66 6.59 -9.96 0.43
N GLU A 67 7.13 -8.75 0.27
CA GLU A 67 7.41 -8.19 -1.04
C GLU A 67 8.46 -9.00 -1.81
N ASP A 68 9.57 -9.36 -1.18
CA ASP A 68 10.63 -10.17 -1.80
C ASP A 68 10.08 -11.52 -2.30
N ALA A 69 9.27 -12.19 -1.47
CA ALA A 69 8.64 -13.45 -1.84
C ALA A 69 7.63 -13.28 -2.97
N PHE A 70 6.83 -12.20 -2.91
CA PHE A 70 5.84 -11.87 -3.93
C PHE A 70 6.49 -11.60 -5.28
N GLN A 71 7.57 -10.79 -5.33
CA GLN A 71 8.33 -10.48 -6.54
C GLN A 71 9.05 -11.69 -7.13
N GLN A 72 9.43 -12.65 -6.29
CA GLN A 72 9.97 -13.96 -6.70
C GLN A 72 8.87 -14.94 -7.17
N ASN A 73 7.61 -14.50 -7.24
CA ASN A 73 6.46 -15.30 -7.61
C ASN A 73 6.30 -16.59 -6.77
N LYS A 74 6.69 -16.54 -5.48
CA LYS A 74 6.56 -17.70 -4.58
C LYS A 74 5.10 -17.90 -4.21
N PRO A 75 4.58 -19.13 -4.14
CA PRO A 75 3.19 -19.36 -3.74
C PRO A 75 2.94 -19.10 -2.24
N VAL A 76 4.00 -19.18 -1.41
CA VAL A 76 3.94 -19.04 0.04
C VAL A 76 5.16 -18.27 0.56
N CYS A 77 4.96 -17.39 1.54
CA CYS A 77 6.00 -16.77 2.35
C CYS A 77 5.83 -17.16 3.82
N LYS A 78 6.92 -17.57 4.47
CA LYS A 78 6.98 -17.81 5.92
C LYS A 78 7.81 -16.68 6.54
N PRO A 79 7.19 -15.56 6.93
CA PRO A 79 7.94 -14.42 7.41
C PRO A 79 8.66 -14.75 8.71
N THR A 80 9.90 -14.29 8.84
CA THR A 80 10.80 -14.55 9.97
C THR A 80 11.45 -13.29 10.53
N LYS A 81 11.23 -12.13 9.91
CA LYS A 81 11.71 -10.83 10.37
C LYS A 81 10.61 -10.02 11.06
N GLY A 82 10.99 -8.89 11.65
CA GLY A 82 10.05 -7.96 12.25
C GLY A 82 9.30 -8.59 13.41
N TYR A 83 7.98 -8.37 13.45
CA TYR A 83 7.07 -9.00 14.41
C TYR A 83 7.21 -10.53 14.44
N PHE A 84 7.49 -11.16 13.29
CA PHE A 84 7.57 -12.62 13.19
C PHE A 84 8.88 -13.21 13.71
N SER A 85 9.90 -12.41 14.01
CA SER A 85 11.19 -12.91 14.51
C SER A 85 11.06 -13.71 15.81
N ALA A 86 10.12 -13.33 16.68
CA ALA A 86 9.85 -14.05 17.93
C ALA A 86 8.94 -15.27 17.75
N ILE A 87 8.28 -15.41 16.60
CA ILE A 87 7.21 -16.40 16.34
C ILE A 87 7.29 -16.97 14.91
N SER A 88 8.50 -17.20 14.41
CA SER A 88 8.80 -17.47 12.99
C SER A 88 8.16 -18.73 12.40
N TYR A 89 7.59 -19.60 13.24
CA TYR A 89 6.89 -20.82 12.84
C TYR A 89 5.37 -20.73 12.94
N ALA A 90 4.83 -19.61 13.43
CA ALA A 90 3.41 -19.48 13.74
C ALA A 90 2.55 -19.05 12.54
N TYR A 91 3.15 -18.45 11.51
CA TYR A 91 2.42 -17.87 10.40
C TYR A 91 3.04 -18.15 9.03
N GLU A 92 2.17 -18.23 8.02
CA GLU A 92 2.57 -18.18 6.62
C GLU A 92 1.55 -17.38 5.81
N VAL A 93 1.99 -16.76 4.73
CA VAL A 93 1.16 -15.99 3.80
C VAL A 93 1.14 -16.70 2.46
N HIS A 94 -0.05 -17.04 1.98
CA HIS A 94 -0.28 -17.67 0.69
C HIS A 94 -0.66 -16.63 -0.34
N PHE A 95 -0.03 -16.71 -1.50
CA PHE A 95 -0.28 -15.81 -2.62
C PHE A 95 -1.05 -16.53 -3.74
N ASN A 96 -2.32 -16.19 -3.92
CA ASN A 96 -3.05 -16.59 -5.12
C ASN A 96 -2.90 -15.49 -6.19
N TYR A 97 -1.92 -15.65 -7.08
CA TYR A 97 -1.64 -14.69 -8.15
C TYR A 97 -2.76 -14.60 -9.19
N ALA A 98 -3.47 -15.70 -9.45
CA ALA A 98 -4.56 -15.73 -10.42
C ALA A 98 -5.75 -14.87 -9.97
N THR A 99 -6.11 -14.94 -8.68
CA THR A 99 -7.23 -14.16 -8.14
C THR A 99 -6.80 -12.89 -7.43
N ARG A 100 -5.50 -12.64 -7.28
CA ARG A 100 -4.93 -11.56 -6.45
C ARG A 100 -5.43 -11.56 -4.99
N ARG A 101 -5.85 -12.73 -4.49
CA ARG A 101 -6.33 -12.89 -3.11
C ARG A 101 -5.25 -13.52 -2.26
N PHE A 102 -4.78 -12.78 -1.26
CA PHE A 102 -3.72 -13.24 -0.37
C PHE A 102 -4.30 -13.53 1.01
N VAL A 103 -3.76 -14.54 1.68
CA VAL A 103 -4.26 -15.00 2.97
C VAL A 103 -3.09 -15.35 3.88
N GLN A 104 -3.12 -14.83 5.11
CA GLN A 104 -2.26 -15.27 6.19
C GLN A 104 -2.95 -16.41 6.95
N TYR A 105 -2.20 -17.47 7.24
CA TYR A 105 -2.60 -18.59 8.09
C TYR A 105 -1.85 -18.54 9.40
N ASN A 106 -2.56 -18.71 10.52
CA ASN A 106 -1.98 -19.03 11.81
C ASN A 106 -1.90 -20.55 11.93
N LEU A 107 -0.69 -21.10 11.92
CA LEU A 107 -0.44 -22.54 11.94
C LEU A 107 -0.76 -23.19 13.29
N SER A 108 -0.77 -22.41 14.36
CA SER A 108 -1.08 -22.90 15.71
C SER A 108 -2.59 -23.01 15.97
N THR A 109 -3.40 -22.09 15.42
CA THR A 109 -4.85 -22.03 15.68
C THR A 109 -5.72 -22.39 14.48
N GLY A 110 -5.13 -22.49 13.29
CA GLY A 110 -5.86 -22.63 12.03
C GLY A 110 -6.59 -21.36 11.58
N GLY A 111 -6.46 -20.25 12.33
CA GLY A 111 -7.11 -18.98 11.99
C GLY A 111 -6.55 -18.37 10.71
N THR A 112 -7.41 -17.76 9.90
CA THR A 112 -7.03 -17.15 8.62
C THR A 112 -7.38 -15.67 8.58
N ARG A 113 -6.52 -14.86 7.94
CA ARG A 113 -6.76 -13.42 7.74
C ARG A 113 -6.49 -13.04 6.29
N ARG A 114 -7.32 -12.18 5.72
CA ARG A 114 -7.04 -11.62 4.39
C ARG A 114 -5.80 -10.73 4.45
N VAL A 115 -5.03 -10.74 3.37
CA VAL A 115 -3.84 -9.91 3.17
C VAL A 115 -4.02 -9.12 1.87
N ARG A 116 -3.52 -7.89 1.83
CA ARG A 116 -3.49 -7.06 0.62
C ARG A 116 -2.13 -6.39 0.42
N ARG A 117 -1.83 -6.10 -0.85
CA ARG A 117 -0.66 -5.34 -1.30
C ARG A 117 -1.13 -4.02 -1.89
N MET A 118 -0.44 -2.93 -1.56
CA MET A 118 -0.65 -1.59 -2.11
C MET A 118 0.67 -1.07 -2.67
N GLY A 119 0.95 -1.42 -3.92
CA GLY A 119 2.14 -0.95 -4.63
C GLY A 119 1.83 0.24 -5.53
N ASN A 120 2.83 1.10 -5.76
CA ASN A 120 2.76 2.10 -6.84
C ASN A 120 2.57 1.44 -8.20
N ASP A 121 2.96 0.17 -8.35
CA ASP A 121 2.83 -0.66 -9.54
C ASP A 121 1.56 -1.54 -9.56
N ASP A 122 0.66 -1.41 -8.58
CA ASP A 122 -0.50 -2.31 -8.50
C ASP A 122 -1.67 -1.91 -9.41
N ASN A 123 -1.70 -2.48 -10.62
CA ASN A 123 -2.76 -2.26 -11.61
C ASN A 123 -4.14 -2.79 -11.21
N SER A 124 -4.26 -3.61 -10.16
CA SER A 124 -5.58 -4.06 -9.68
C SER A 124 -6.35 -2.95 -8.97
N ILE A 125 -5.64 -1.98 -8.38
CA ILE A 125 -6.21 -0.83 -7.69
C ILE A 125 -5.96 0.47 -8.44
N LEU A 126 -4.80 0.61 -9.06
CA LEU A 126 -4.40 1.77 -9.82
C LEU A 126 -4.64 1.46 -11.30
N GLN A 127 -5.90 1.56 -11.73
CA GLN A 127 -6.29 1.26 -13.10
C GLN A 127 -5.67 2.32 -14.03
N PRO A 128 -4.79 1.93 -14.97
CA PRO A 128 -4.25 2.87 -15.94
C PRO A 128 -5.36 3.53 -16.74
N VAL A 129 -5.20 4.82 -17.04
CA VAL A 129 -6.08 5.55 -17.96
C VAL A 129 -5.26 5.87 -19.19
N ALA A 130 -5.83 5.66 -20.38
CA ALA A 130 -5.14 5.99 -21.60
C ALA A 130 -5.14 7.51 -21.83
N PHE A 131 -4.02 8.08 -22.27
CA PHE A 131 -3.89 9.54 -22.44
C PHE A 131 -4.91 10.13 -23.44
N ASN A 132 -5.36 9.33 -24.40
CA ASN A 132 -6.39 9.74 -25.37
C ASN A 132 -7.81 9.76 -24.79
N GLU A 133 -8.04 9.21 -23.60
CA GLU A 133 -9.31 9.30 -22.86
C GLU A 133 -9.40 10.60 -22.03
N LEU A 134 -8.29 11.34 -21.94
CA LEU A 134 -8.20 12.59 -21.19
C LEU A 134 -8.33 13.79 -22.12
N SER A 135 -9.01 14.81 -21.64
CA SER A 135 -9.02 16.15 -22.22
C SER A 135 -7.73 16.90 -21.87
N GLN A 136 -7.39 17.94 -22.62
CA GLN A 136 -6.23 18.80 -22.33
C GLN A 136 -6.36 19.56 -21.01
N ASP A 137 -7.58 19.72 -20.51
CA ASP A 137 -7.89 20.40 -19.27
C ASP A 137 -7.92 19.45 -18.06
N ASP A 138 -7.80 18.13 -18.29
CA ASP A 138 -7.73 17.16 -17.20
C ASP A 138 -6.39 17.27 -16.45
N SER A 139 -6.49 17.32 -15.13
CA SER A 139 -5.34 17.39 -14.22
C SER A 139 -5.46 16.37 -13.10
N CYS A 140 -4.33 16.05 -12.50
CA CYS A 140 -4.28 15.21 -11.31
C CYS A 140 -5.02 15.91 -10.18
N ALA A 141 -6.11 15.33 -9.67
CA ALA A 141 -6.93 15.95 -8.63
C ALA A 141 -6.25 16.06 -7.24
N ILE A 142 -4.99 15.63 -7.11
CA ILE A 142 -4.19 15.73 -5.88
C ILE A 142 -3.13 16.82 -5.99
N CYS A 143 -2.28 16.80 -7.02
CA CYS A 143 -1.21 17.80 -7.18
C CYS A 143 -1.60 18.97 -8.09
N LEU A 144 -2.72 18.86 -8.80
CA LEU A 144 -3.26 19.85 -9.74
C LEU A 144 -2.43 20.08 -11.02
N ASP A 145 -1.36 19.31 -11.20
CA ASP A 145 -0.58 19.31 -12.44
C ASP A 145 -1.31 18.55 -13.56
N THR A 146 -1.12 19.00 -14.79
CA THR A 146 -1.64 18.34 -16.00
C THR A 146 -0.90 17.04 -16.29
N PHE A 147 -1.58 16.12 -16.99
CA PHE A 147 -0.96 14.87 -17.42
C PHE A 147 -0.05 15.11 -18.63
N ALA A 148 1.26 15.13 -18.38
CA ALA A 148 2.27 15.32 -19.43
C ALA A 148 2.42 14.08 -20.33
N ASP A 149 2.99 14.28 -21.52
CA ASP A 149 3.15 13.24 -22.54
C ASP A 149 3.88 11.99 -21.98
N PRO A 150 3.38 10.76 -22.27
CA PRO A 150 3.99 9.51 -21.81
C PRO A 150 5.45 9.34 -22.23
N SER A 151 5.87 9.94 -23.35
CA SER A 151 7.27 9.89 -23.82
C SER A 151 8.23 10.71 -22.96
N THR A 152 7.70 11.62 -22.13
CA THR A 152 8.46 12.56 -21.30
C THR A 152 8.33 12.30 -19.80
N THR A 153 7.46 11.38 -19.41
CA THR A 153 7.12 11.09 -18.02
C THR A 153 7.51 9.66 -17.63
N THR A 154 7.57 9.40 -16.32
CA THR A 154 7.72 8.04 -15.80
C THR A 154 6.34 7.41 -15.59
N VAL A 155 6.27 6.07 -15.53
CA VAL A 155 5.02 5.33 -15.28
C VAL A 155 4.29 5.79 -14.02
N ASP A 156 5.03 6.24 -13.00
CA ASP A 156 4.47 6.78 -11.76
C ASP A 156 3.72 8.12 -11.93
N GLN A 157 4.06 8.88 -12.99
CA GLN A 157 3.38 10.11 -13.38
C GLN A 157 2.32 9.85 -14.46
N HIS A 158 2.08 8.60 -14.86
CA HIS A 158 0.97 8.31 -15.77
C HIS A 158 -0.38 8.43 -15.05
N PRO A 159 -1.45 8.78 -15.79
CA PRO A 159 -2.79 8.88 -15.24
C PRO A 159 -3.32 7.52 -14.82
N ALA A 160 -3.99 7.51 -13.67
CA ALA A 160 -4.66 6.36 -13.10
C ALA A 160 -6.00 6.77 -12.47
N LYS A 161 -6.91 5.80 -12.37
CA LYS A 161 -8.17 5.90 -11.62
C LYS A 161 -8.29 4.75 -10.63
N LEU A 162 -9.10 4.96 -9.60
CA LEU A 162 -9.48 3.89 -8.67
C LEU A 162 -10.76 3.19 -9.21
N PRO A 163 -10.89 1.85 -9.10
CA PRO A 163 -12.03 1.09 -9.61
C PRO A 163 -13.43 1.64 -9.25
N PRO A 164 -13.71 2.10 -8.01
CA PRO A 164 -15.06 2.57 -7.65
C PRO A 164 -15.40 3.98 -8.16
N CYS A 165 -14.45 4.67 -8.80
CA CYS A 165 -14.57 6.06 -9.22
C CYS A 165 -15.03 6.21 -10.66
N HIS A 166 -15.85 7.22 -10.90
CA HIS A 166 -16.18 7.71 -12.24
C HIS A 166 -15.63 9.12 -12.38
N GLY A 167 -14.77 9.35 -13.37
CA GLY A 167 -14.27 10.70 -13.70
C GLY A 167 -13.29 11.33 -12.70
N HIS A 168 -12.59 10.55 -11.86
CA HIS A 168 -11.49 11.06 -11.04
C HIS A 168 -10.16 10.51 -11.55
N TYR A 169 -9.28 11.40 -11.96
CA TYR A 169 -7.96 11.08 -12.50
C TYR A 169 -6.86 11.59 -11.60
N PHE A 170 -5.81 10.79 -11.47
CA PHE A 170 -4.67 11.08 -10.61
C PHE A 170 -3.39 10.63 -11.28
N HIS A 171 -2.27 11.27 -10.96
CA HIS A 171 -0.97 10.63 -11.15
C HIS A 171 -0.92 9.37 -10.28
N ARG A 172 -0.38 8.30 -10.84
CA ARG A 172 -0.30 6.98 -10.20
C ARG A 172 0.37 7.06 -8.82
N CYS A 173 1.50 7.74 -8.70
CA CYS A 173 2.17 7.92 -7.41
C CYS A 173 1.36 8.75 -6.41
N CYS A 174 0.64 9.79 -6.88
CA CYS A 174 -0.13 10.67 -6.02
C CYS A 174 -1.27 9.92 -5.34
N VAL A 175 -2.06 9.16 -6.10
CA VAL A 175 -3.15 8.40 -5.51
C VAL A 175 -2.66 7.20 -4.70
N ALA A 176 -1.56 6.55 -5.12
CA ALA A 176 -0.92 5.49 -4.33
C ALA A 176 -0.48 5.97 -2.94
N ALA A 177 0.10 7.16 -2.85
CA ALA A 177 0.50 7.79 -1.59
C ALA A 177 -0.71 8.05 -0.67
N VAL A 178 -1.83 8.52 -1.24
CA VAL A 178 -3.08 8.75 -0.48
C VAL A 178 -3.67 7.43 0.03
N ILE A 179 -3.77 6.41 -0.83
CA ILE A 179 -4.45 5.16 -0.45
C ILE A 179 -3.70 4.36 0.61
N LYS A 180 -2.38 4.51 0.69
CA LYS A 180 -1.54 3.94 1.77
C LYS A 180 -1.83 4.57 3.12
N LEU A 181 -2.30 5.81 3.17
CA LEU A 181 -2.68 6.48 4.41
C LEU A 181 -4.16 6.27 4.76
N ARG A 182 -5.03 6.20 3.75
CA ARG A 182 -6.49 6.04 3.89
C ARG A 182 -7.02 5.23 2.73
N ASP A 183 -7.77 4.17 2.98
CA ASP A 183 -8.29 3.26 1.96
C ASP A 183 -9.50 3.80 1.18
N GLU A 184 -9.50 5.09 0.86
CA GLU A 184 -10.61 5.82 0.23
C GLU A 184 -10.12 6.73 -0.89
N CYS A 185 -10.97 6.95 -1.89
CA CYS A 185 -10.74 7.97 -2.90
C CYS A 185 -10.71 9.38 -2.27
N PRO A 186 -9.70 10.22 -2.55
CA PRO A 186 -9.62 11.58 -2.01
C PRO A 186 -10.79 12.48 -2.47
N MET A 187 -11.39 12.19 -3.63
CA MET A 187 -12.47 12.99 -4.21
C MET A 187 -13.85 12.56 -3.72
N CYS A 188 -14.23 11.29 -3.92
CA CYS A 188 -15.60 10.82 -3.59
C CYS A 188 -15.71 10.01 -2.30
N LYS A 189 -14.61 9.78 -1.57
CA LYS A 189 -14.57 9.03 -0.30
C LYS A 189 -15.06 7.58 -0.37
N LYS A 190 -15.31 7.05 -1.57
CA LYS A 190 -15.59 5.62 -1.75
C LYS A 190 -14.37 4.81 -1.34
N LYS A 191 -14.59 3.75 -0.55
CA LYS A 191 -13.55 2.81 -0.16
C LYS A 191 -13.01 2.05 -1.35
N VAL A 192 -11.72 1.80 -1.32
CA VAL A 192 -11.03 0.96 -2.30
C VAL A 192 -11.21 -0.49 -1.90
N GLU A 193 -11.85 -1.27 -2.76
CA GLU A 193 -12.02 -2.70 -2.57
C GLU A 193 -10.86 -3.48 -3.18
N TYR A 194 -10.35 -4.44 -2.40
CA TYR A 194 -9.23 -5.34 -2.72
C TYR A 194 -9.73 -6.79 -2.67
#